data_AF-E3D992-F1
#
_entry.id   AF-E3D992-F1
#
_cell.length_a   1.000
_cell.length_b   1.000
_cell.length_c   1.000
_cell.angle_alpha   90.00
_cell.angle_beta   90.00
_cell.angle_gamma   90.00
#
_symmetry.space_group_name_H-M   'P 1'
#
loop_
_entity.id
_entity.type
_entity.pdbx_description
1 polymer ?
#
loop_
_entity_poly.entity_id
_entity_poly.type
_entity_poly.pdbx_seq_one_letter_code
_entity_poly.pdbx_strand_id
1 'polypeptide(L)'
;MEELNESNANIDTNIDTSFSVRARRRMFLNDVRSCIERVRAKKPLTHCITNNIVQEITANVLLSAGATPIMVCDPDEAAGIAKIASGVLVNVGTFEEIKGKAIRKAIETCEETQTPWVLDPVGVGVDELTTRTKFVREIVKRNPTVIRANASEILALVGQNSQMKGVDAQDPVNSALEAAKKLAKEYGSVISISGEKDAVYGHGCLVRITGGHKAMTKVVGTGCALGSLVAAYVGANPERPVAATVAAHVHAAAAGTFAARQTTAPGTFKTLWIDALQTLSVNNMFELTNIEFSIEPTDWTLYLVTDPRMGNRSEEQVAVESIDGGVTVVQLRDKYSNDTEISEKAIKLRKTLIKAKHGDIPIFIDDHVDTAAKLGFNLHIGQKDTPFVTARKSMPAEWMIGLSCARVDLMEKAYKECKENDTPLPDVIGIGAAFATNTKAHDVPPLGVEGVNEVAKVAHSMGVKTLAIGGIHENTVFPIKDLSIDGVCTVSALMCAEDPKKVASDLKSVITR
;
A
#
# COMPACT_ATOMS: atom_id res chain seq x y z
N MET A 1 49.96 32.84 -18.23
CA MET A 1 49.51 31.47 -18.55
C MET A 1 48.94 30.88 -17.28
N GLU A 2 47.70 31.33 -17.00
CA GLU A 2 46.60 30.51 -16.49
C GLU A 2 46.58 29.17 -17.24
N GLU A 3 46.05 28.05 -16.77
CA GLU A 3 45.31 27.59 -15.59
C GLU A 3 45.27 26.06 -15.81
N LEU A 4 45.21 25.27 -14.74
CA LEU A 4 44.38 24.06 -14.64
C LEU A 4 44.64 23.45 -13.26
N ASN A 5 44.10 24.15 -12.26
CA ASN A 5 43.91 23.64 -10.91
C ASN A 5 42.79 22.59 -10.93
N GLU A 6 43.11 21.45 -10.31
CA GLU A 6 42.26 20.64 -9.43
C GLU A 6 40.76 20.99 -9.43
N SER A 7 39.98 20.27 -10.21
CA SER A 7 38.53 20.17 -10.01
C SER A 7 38.24 19.18 -8.86
N ASN A 8 38.54 19.59 -7.64
CA ASN A 8 37.85 19.06 -6.46
C ASN A 8 36.41 19.60 -6.52
N ALA A 9 35.49 18.81 -7.05
CA ALA A 9 34.07 19.07 -6.88
C ALA A 9 33.79 19.07 -5.37
N ASN A 10 33.62 20.27 -4.82
CA ASN A 10 33.06 20.47 -3.49
C ASN A 10 31.70 19.79 -3.46
N ILE A 11 31.65 18.57 -2.91
CA ILE A 11 30.40 17.97 -2.45
C ILE A 11 29.84 18.97 -1.43
N ASP A 12 28.67 19.53 -1.76
CA ASP A 12 27.95 20.46 -0.91
C ASP A 12 27.80 19.81 0.47
N THR A 13 28.55 20.30 1.48
CA THR A 13 28.79 19.64 2.77
C THR A 13 27.55 19.60 3.68
N ASN A 14 26.37 19.85 3.13
CA ASN A 14 25.10 19.94 3.84
C ASN A 14 24.00 19.12 3.12
N ILE A 15 24.29 17.85 2.84
CA ILE A 15 23.29 16.90 2.35
C ILE A 15 22.24 16.67 3.45
N ASP A 16 20.99 17.08 3.18
CA ASP A 16 19.86 16.91 4.08
C ASP A 16 19.24 15.54 3.87
N THR A 17 19.72 14.54 4.61
CA THR A 17 19.22 13.16 4.56
C THR A 17 17.75 13.03 5.00
N SER A 18 17.19 14.04 5.66
CA SER A 18 15.79 14.05 6.09
C SER A 18 14.82 14.66 5.07
N PHE A 19 15.34 15.33 4.02
CA PHE A 19 14.54 16.00 3.00
C PHE A 19 13.52 15.06 2.37
N SER A 20 13.98 13.90 1.88
CA SER A 20 13.14 12.95 1.14
C SER A 20 11.96 12.45 2.00
N VAL A 21 12.21 12.15 3.27
CA VAL A 21 11.18 11.73 4.22
C VAL A 21 10.14 12.83 4.44
N ARG A 22 10.57 14.08 4.60
CA ARG A 22 9.68 15.24 4.77
C ARG A 22 8.86 15.52 3.52
N ALA A 23 9.48 15.47 2.34
CA ALA A 23 8.81 15.63 1.05
C ALA A 23 7.75 14.55 0.86
N ARG A 24 8.06 13.29 1.19
CA ARG A 24 7.12 12.17 1.04
C ARG A 24 5.94 12.28 2.00
N ARG A 25 6.18 12.69 3.24
CA ARG A 25 5.11 13.00 4.19
C ARG A 25 4.20 14.11 3.67
N ARG A 26 4.74 15.21 3.15
CA ARG A 26 3.91 16.28 2.54
C ARG A 26 3.08 15.76 1.39
N MET A 27 3.68 14.96 0.51
CA MET A 27 2.99 14.34 -0.62
C MET A 27 1.83 13.45 -0.16
N PHE A 28 2.05 12.60 0.84
CA PHE A 28 0.99 11.75 1.42
C PHE A 28 -0.16 12.57 2.03
N LEU A 29 0.14 13.65 2.76
CA LEU A 29 -0.89 14.52 3.32
C LEU A 29 -1.72 15.21 2.23
N ASN A 30 -1.09 15.58 1.11
CA ASN A 30 -1.81 16.10 -0.06
C ASN A 30 -2.68 15.03 -0.73
N ASP A 31 -2.21 13.78 -0.78
CA ASP A 31 -3.02 12.65 -1.27
C ASP A 31 -4.27 12.47 -0.42
N VAL A 32 -4.15 12.51 0.92
CA VAL A 32 -5.29 12.44 1.86
C VAL A 32 -6.27 13.60 1.63
N ARG A 33 -5.77 14.84 1.47
CA ARG A 33 -6.62 16.01 1.13
C ARG A 33 -7.41 15.79 -0.15
N SER A 34 -6.72 15.35 -1.20
CA SER A 34 -7.34 15.08 -2.50
C SER A 34 -8.43 14.01 -2.39
N CYS A 35 -8.22 12.96 -1.59
CA CYS A 35 -9.25 11.93 -1.38
C CYS A 35 -10.53 12.49 -0.76
N ILE A 36 -10.44 13.40 0.23
CA ILE A 36 -11.61 14.07 0.84
C ILE A 36 -12.37 14.91 -0.20
N GLU A 37 -11.64 15.71 -0.98
CA GLU A 37 -12.24 16.56 -2.01
C GLU A 37 -12.92 15.73 -3.10
N ARG A 38 -12.29 14.62 -3.52
CA ARG A 38 -12.84 13.74 -4.55
C ARG A 38 -14.12 13.06 -4.14
N VAL A 39 -14.30 12.67 -2.88
CA VAL A 39 -15.57 12.11 -2.38
C VAL A 39 -16.69 13.15 -2.53
N ARG A 40 -16.46 14.38 -2.07
CA ARG A 40 -17.44 15.47 -2.16
C ARG A 40 -17.77 15.85 -3.61
N ALA A 41 -16.78 15.80 -4.51
CA ALA A 41 -16.96 16.10 -5.92
C ALA A 41 -17.67 14.98 -6.71
N LYS A 42 -17.25 13.73 -6.52
CA LYS A 42 -17.77 12.57 -7.28
C LYS A 42 -19.09 12.03 -6.75
N LYS A 43 -19.40 12.25 -5.47
CA LYS A 43 -20.60 11.73 -4.78
C LYS A 43 -20.79 10.21 -4.97
N PRO A 44 -19.80 9.39 -4.57
CA PRO A 44 -19.75 7.96 -4.89
C PRO A 44 -21.00 7.22 -4.37
N LEU A 45 -21.54 6.31 -5.20
CA LEU A 45 -22.60 5.41 -4.78
C LEU A 45 -22.00 4.29 -3.92
N THR A 46 -22.40 4.23 -2.65
CA THR A 46 -21.86 3.28 -1.67
C THR A 46 -22.92 2.26 -1.28
N HIS A 47 -22.74 1.02 -1.74
CA HIS A 47 -23.64 -0.09 -1.40
C HIS A 47 -23.31 -0.64 -0.02
N CYS A 48 -24.25 -0.56 0.91
CA CYS A 48 -24.07 -0.94 2.29
C CYS A 48 -24.92 -2.16 2.63
N ILE A 49 -24.27 -3.31 2.82
CA ILE A 49 -24.88 -4.49 3.42
C ILE A 49 -24.49 -4.47 4.90
N THR A 50 -25.32 -3.84 5.73
CA THR A 50 -25.03 -3.59 7.15
C THR A 50 -26.03 -4.23 8.10
N ASN A 51 -25.81 -4.03 9.40
CA ASN A 51 -26.71 -4.47 10.46
C ASN A 51 -27.90 -3.51 10.62
N ASN A 52 -29.04 -4.06 11.06
CA ASN A 52 -30.31 -3.31 11.17
C ASN A 52 -30.27 -2.21 12.25
N ILE A 53 -29.35 -2.29 13.21
CA ILE A 53 -29.22 -1.30 14.30
C ILE A 53 -28.68 0.04 13.78
N VAL A 54 -27.87 0.03 12.71
CA VAL A 54 -27.10 1.20 12.28
C VAL A 54 -27.44 1.71 10.88
N GLN A 55 -28.47 1.18 10.21
CA GLN A 55 -28.80 1.57 8.82
C GLN A 55 -29.01 3.07 8.66
N GLU A 56 -29.83 3.68 9.52
CA GLU A 56 -30.16 5.11 9.46
C GLU A 56 -28.91 5.99 9.66
N ILE A 57 -28.14 5.75 10.73
CA ILE A 57 -26.94 6.54 11.01
C ILE A 57 -25.89 6.35 9.91
N THR A 58 -25.74 5.15 9.36
CA THR A 58 -24.82 4.87 8.25
C THR A 58 -25.21 5.66 7.01
N ALA A 59 -26.50 5.72 6.66
CA ALA A 59 -26.99 6.51 5.53
C ALA A 59 -26.75 8.01 5.75
N ASN A 60 -27.11 8.54 6.92
CA ASN A 60 -26.95 9.95 7.24
C ASN A 60 -25.47 10.38 7.25
N VAL A 61 -24.57 9.54 7.76
CA VAL A 61 -23.12 9.79 7.74
C VAL A 61 -22.59 9.83 6.31
N LEU A 62 -23.00 8.91 5.44
CA LEU A 62 -22.60 8.91 4.03
C LEU A 62 -23.09 10.16 3.30
N LEU A 63 -24.36 10.51 3.46
CA LEU A 63 -24.94 11.73 2.89
C LEU A 63 -24.19 12.98 3.35
N SER A 64 -23.91 13.07 4.65
CA SER A 64 -23.20 14.22 5.25
C SER A 64 -21.73 14.27 4.85
N ALA A 65 -21.10 13.13 4.52
CA ALA A 65 -19.76 13.14 3.97
C ALA A 65 -19.71 13.50 2.47
N GLY A 66 -20.88 13.58 1.81
CA GLY A 66 -21.02 13.88 0.39
C GLY A 66 -21.14 12.66 -0.52
N ALA A 67 -21.35 11.45 0.03
CA ALA A 67 -21.56 10.21 -0.71
C ALA A 67 -23.06 9.88 -0.84
N THR A 68 -23.39 8.91 -1.71
CA THR A 68 -24.76 8.44 -1.92
C THR A 68 -24.92 7.02 -1.34
N PRO A 69 -25.65 6.80 -0.24
CA PRO A 69 -25.88 5.47 0.31
C PRO A 69 -26.94 4.68 -0.47
N ILE A 70 -26.75 3.36 -0.58
CA ILE A 70 -27.81 2.42 -0.96
C ILE A 70 -27.77 1.16 -0.07
N MET A 71 -28.89 0.82 0.55
CA MET A 71 -28.99 -0.19 1.63
C MET A 71 -29.73 -1.46 1.16
N VAL A 72 -29.28 -2.06 0.05
CA VAL A 72 -29.92 -3.27 -0.51
C VAL A 72 -29.29 -4.53 0.09
N CYS A 73 -30.11 -5.37 0.73
CA CYS A 73 -29.67 -6.64 1.32
C CYS A 73 -30.46 -7.85 0.82
N ASP A 74 -31.29 -7.66 -0.22
CA ASP A 74 -31.96 -8.74 -0.92
C ASP A 74 -30.94 -9.49 -1.82
N PRO A 75 -30.84 -10.83 -1.75
CA PRO A 75 -29.88 -11.58 -2.55
C PRO A 75 -30.08 -11.44 -4.07
N ASP A 76 -31.28 -11.19 -4.57
CA ASP A 76 -31.53 -11.14 -6.01
C ASP A 76 -31.21 -9.76 -6.59
N GLU A 77 -31.20 -8.73 -5.75
CA GLU A 77 -30.82 -7.37 -6.15
C GLU A 77 -29.36 -7.01 -5.82
N ALA A 78 -28.76 -7.63 -4.80
CA ALA A 78 -27.45 -7.24 -4.28
C ALA A 78 -26.34 -7.24 -5.34
N ALA A 79 -26.33 -8.21 -6.25
CA ALA A 79 -25.36 -8.25 -7.35
C ALA A 79 -25.54 -7.06 -8.32
N GLY A 80 -26.78 -6.75 -8.69
CA GLY A 80 -27.08 -5.62 -9.59
C GLY A 80 -26.65 -4.28 -9.00
N ILE A 81 -26.83 -4.10 -7.68
CA ILE A 81 -26.41 -2.89 -6.98
C ILE A 81 -24.89 -2.82 -6.83
N ALA A 82 -24.23 -3.92 -6.44
CA ALA A 82 -22.77 -3.98 -6.32
C ALA A 82 -22.07 -3.63 -7.65
N LYS A 83 -22.66 -4.01 -8.78
CA LYS A 83 -22.15 -3.73 -10.13
C LYS A 83 -22.08 -2.23 -10.46
N ILE A 84 -23.03 -1.44 -9.97
CA ILE A 84 -23.10 0.01 -10.23
C ILE A 84 -22.50 0.85 -9.10
N ALA A 85 -22.24 0.23 -7.95
CA ALA A 85 -21.66 0.91 -6.79
C ALA A 85 -20.21 1.29 -7.07
N SER A 86 -19.80 2.45 -6.56
CA SER A 86 -18.40 2.86 -6.53
C SER A 86 -17.62 2.08 -5.47
N GLY A 87 -18.28 1.69 -4.37
CA GLY A 87 -17.69 0.86 -3.33
C GLY A 87 -18.76 0.13 -2.50
N VAL A 88 -18.38 -1.00 -1.91
CA VAL A 88 -19.31 -1.86 -1.15
C VAL A 88 -18.85 -2.04 0.30
N LEU A 89 -19.73 -1.80 1.26
CA LEU A 89 -19.53 -2.16 2.67
C LEU A 89 -20.20 -3.50 2.95
N VAL A 90 -19.41 -4.44 3.49
CA VAL A 90 -19.88 -5.70 4.07
C VAL A 90 -19.69 -5.66 5.58
N ASN A 91 -20.76 -5.34 6.30
CA ASN A 91 -20.79 -5.37 7.76
C ASN A 91 -21.63 -6.57 8.24
N VAL A 92 -20.99 -7.45 8.99
CA VAL A 92 -21.58 -8.73 9.43
C VAL A 92 -22.30 -8.66 10.78
N GLY A 93 -22.56 -7.45 11.29
CA GLY A 93 -23.39 -7.28 12.47
C GLY A 93 -24.80 -7.83 12.25
N THR A 94 -25.42 -8.32 13.33
CA THR A 94 -26.77 -8.96 13.31
C THR A 94 -26.90 -9.95 12.13
N PHE A 95 -25.96 -10.88 12.05
CA PHE A 95 -25.82 -11.83 10.95
C PHE A 95 -27.02 -12.79 10.83
N GLU A 96 -27.49 -12.97 9.60
CA GLU A 96 -28.54 -13.92 9.20
C GLU A 96 -28.16 -14.59 7.88
N GLU A 97 -28.60 -15.83 7.66
CA GLU A 97 -28.20 -16.60 6.47
C GLU A 97 -28.64 -15.95 5.15
N ILE A 98 -29.81 -15.30 5.13
CA ILE A 98 -30.29 -14.59 3.94
C ILE A 98 -29.35 -13.43 3.56
N LYS A 99 -28.86 -12.68 4.57
CA LYS A 99 -27.86 -11.64 4.38
C LYS A 99 -26.53 -12.23 3.91
N GLY A 100 -26.15 -13.40 4.43
CA GLY A 100 -24.98 -14.15 3.96
C GLY A 100 -25.03 -14.47 2.46
N LYS A 101 -26.20 -14.83 1.92
CA LYS A 101 -26.38 -15.03 0.46
C LYS A 101 -26.20 -13.73 -0.34
N ALA A 102 -26.77 -12.63 0.13
CA ALA A 102 -26.61 -11.32 -0.51
C ALA A 102 -25.14 -10.86 -0.52
N ILE A 103 -24.43 -11.03 0.60
CA ILE A 103 -23.01 -10.71 0.72
C ILE A 103 -22.18 -11.50 -0.28
N ARG A 104 -22.39 -12.82 -0.38
CA ARG A 104 -21.62 -13.67 -1.33
C ARG A 104 -21.78 -13.18 -2.78
N LYS A 105 -23.01 -12.94 -3.22
CA LYS A 105 -23.30 -12.43 -4.57
C LYS A 105 -22.71 -11.04 -4.83
N ALA A 106 -22.75 -10.15 -3.83
CA ALA A 106 -22.14 -8.82 -3.93
C ALA A 106 -20.61 -8.89 -4.05
N ILE A 107 -19.96 -9.75 -3.25
CA ILE A 107 -18.51 -9.97 -3.32
C ILE A 107 -18.10 -10.55 -4.66
N GLU A 108 -18.82 -11.56 -5.16
CA GLU A 108 -18.59 -12.14 -6.50
C GLU A 108 -18.64 -11.06 -7.58
N THR A 109 -19.64 -10.19 -7.52
CA THR A 109 -19.74 -9.06 -8.45
C THR A 109 -18.58 -8.09 -8.30
N CYS A 110 -18.17 -7.77 -7.07
CA CYS A 110 -17.02 -6.89 -6.82
C CYS A 110 -15.71 -7.46 -7.41
N GLU A 111 -15.52 -8.78 -7.33
CA GLU A 111 -14.36 -9.46 -7.93
C GLU A 111 -14.37 -9.35 -9.46
N GLU A 112 -15.54 -9.47 -10.09
CA GLU A 112 -15.74 -9.34 -11.54
C GLU A 112 -15.54 -7.90 -12.04
N THR A 113 -16.09 -6.92 -11.34
CA THR A 113 -16.05 -5.50 -11.74
C THR A 113 -14.84 -4.75 -11.20
N GLN A 114 -14.03 -5.40 -10.35
CA GLN A 114 -12.96 -4.78 -9.57
C GLN A 114 -13.46 -3.62 -8.69
N THR A 115 -14.73 -3.65 -8.30
CA THR A 115 -15.30 -2.68 -7.35
C THR A 115 -14.69 -2.92 -5.98
N PRO A 116 -14.11 -1.90 -5.32
CA PRO A 116 -13.52 -2.09 -4.01
C PRO A 116 -14.59 -2.38 -2.96
N TRP A 117 -14.29 -3.32 -2.07
CA TRP A 117 -15.19 -3.67 -0.97
C TRP A 117 -14.47 -3.70 0.37
N VAL A 118 -15.20 -3.32 1.42
CA VAL A 118 -14.72 -3.15 2.78
C VAL A 118 -15.38 -4.17 3.68
N LEU A 119 -14.57 -4.94 4.41
CA LEU A 119 -15.02 -5.86 5.42
C LEU A 119 -15.02 -5.18 6.80
N ASP A 120 -16.18 -5.17 7.46
CA ASP A 120 -16.35 -4.78 8.85
C ASP A 120 -16.80 -6.02 9.67
N PRO A 121 -15.85 -6.74 10.29
CA PRO A 121 -16.05 -8.07 10.87
C PRO A 121 -16.67 -8.00 12.29
N VAL A 122 -17.69 -7.16 12.48
CA VAL A 122 -18.24 -6.82 13.81
C VAL A 122 -18.55 -8.04 14.67
N GLY A 123 -17.90 -8.12 15.83
CA GLY A 123 -18.10 -9.16 16.83
C GLY A 123 -17.44 -10.51 16.51
N VAL A 124 -16.54 -10.57 15.53
CA VAL A 124 -15.61 -11.71 15.39
C VAL A 124 -14.73 -11.80 16.64
N GLY A 125 -14.53 -13.02 17.15
CA GLY A 125 -13.76 -13.28 18.37
C GLY A 125 -14.60 -13.40 19.64
N VAL A 126 -15.92 -13.19 19.56
CA VAL A 126 -16.85 -13.57 20.63
C VAL A 126 -17.13 -15.07 20.49
N ASP A 127 -16.77 -15.84 21.52
CA ASP A 127 -16.80 -17.32 21.52
C ASP A 127 -18.17 -17.88 21.12
N GLU A 128 -19.26 -17.23 21.53
CA GLU A 128 -20.64 -17.66 21.26
C GLU A 128 -21.09 -17.34 19.82
N LEU A 129 -20.42 -16.44 19.10
CA LEU A 129 -20.77 -16.01 17.74
C LEU A 129 -20.10 -16.87 16.66
N THR A 130 -20.24 -18.19 16.79
CA THR A 130 -19.56 -19.19 15.95
C THR A 130 -19.95 -19.11 14.47
N THR A 131 -21.25 -19.01 14.15
CA THR A 131 -21.73 -18.92 12.76
C THR A 131 -21.19 -17.70 12.03
N ARG A 132 -21.24 -16.53 12.70
CA ARG A 132 -20.71 -15.27 12.16
C ARG A 132 -19.20 -15.37 11.92
N THR A 133 -18.46 -15.89 12.89
CA THR A 133 -17.01 -16.05 12.79
C THR A 133 -16.63 -16.99 11.64
N LYS A 134 -17.36 -18.10 11.45
CA LYS A 134 -17.15 -19.00 10.32
C LYS A 134 -17.38 -18.30 8.98
N PHE A 135 -18.45 -17.51 8.88
CA PHE A 135 -18.76 -16.74 7.68
C PHE A 135 -17.71 -15.67 7.37
N VAL A 136 -17.23 -14.93 8.36
CA VAL A 136 -16.17 -13.93 8.14
C VAL A 136 -14.88 -14.58 7.66
N ARG A 137 -14.48 -15.71 8.25
CA ARG A 137 -13.30 -16.49 7.83
C ARG A 137 -13.44 -17.08 6.41
N GLU A 138 -14.66 -17.25 5.93
CA GLU A 138 -14.94 -17.63 4.54
C GLU A 138 -14.71 -16.45 3.60
N ILE A 139 -15.36 -15.31 3.86
CA ILE A 139 -15.35 -14.16 2.95
C ILE A 139 -14.05 -13.36 2.96
N VAL A 140 -13.29 -13.34 4.06
CA VAL A 140 -12.00 -12.62 4.11
C VAL A 140 -10.99 -13.16 3.11
N LYS A 141 -11.10 -14.44 2.73
CA LYS A 141 -10.26 -15.10 1.72
C LYS A 141 -10.53 -14.61 0.28
N ARG A 142 -11.57 -13.78 0.10
CA ARG A 142 -11.94 -13.13 -1.16
C ARG A 142 -11.27 -11.76 -1.31
N ASN A 143 -10.21 -11.52 -0.53
CA ASN A 143 -9.32 -10.35 -0.62
C ASN A 143 -10.07 -9.00 -0.61
N PRO A 144 -10.72 -8.64 0.51
CA PRO A 144 -11.30 -7.30 0.67
C PRO A 144 -10.26 -6.22 0.39
N THR A 145 -10.68 -5.10 -0.20
CA THR A 145 -9.77 -3.97 -0.42
C THR A 145 -9.33 -3.38 0.92
N VAL A 146 -10.26 -3.28 1.88
CA VAL A 146 -9.98 -2.86 3.24
C VAL A 146 -10.64 -3.79 4.25
N ILE A 147 -9.88 -4.21 5.27
CA ILE A 147 -10.43 -4.82 6.49
C ILE A 147 -10.39 -3.74 7.56
N ARG A 148 -11.56 -3.29 8.00
CA ARG A 148 -11.67 -2.28 9.05
C ARG A 148 -12.27 -2.94 10.28
N ALA A 149 -11.56 -2.90 11.40
CA ALA A 149 -12.02 -3.49 12.65
C ALA A 149 -11.42 -2.78 13.88
N ASN A 150 -11.84 -3.14 15.08
CA ASN A 150 -11.10 -2.79 16.30
C ASN A 150 -9.92 -3.77 16.54
N ALA A 151 -9.04 -3.47 17.50
CA ALA A 151 -7.86 -4.30 17.77
C ALA A 151 -8.22 -5.76 18.12
N SER A 152 -9.25 -5.97 18.95
CA SER A 152 -9.70 -7.30 19.37
C SER A 152 -10.18 -8.14 18.19
N GLU A 153 -10.92 -7.53 17.26
CA GLU A 153 -11.41 -8.18 16.04
C GLU A 153 -10.28 -8.54 15.07
N ILE A 154 -9.25 -7.68 14.92
CA ILE A 154 -8.05 -7.99 14.13
C ILE A 154 -7.30 -9.19 14.69
N LEU A 155 -7.10 -9.24 16.02
CA LEU A 155 -6.47 -10.38 16.69
C LEU A 155 -7.26 -11.67 16.48
N ALA A 156 -8.59 -11.60 16.58
CA ALA A 156 -9.46 -12.75 16.38
C ALA A 156 -9.44 -13.28 14.93
N LEU A 157 -9.27 -12.41 13.93
CA LEU A 157 -9.14 -12.81 12.52
C LEU A 157 -7.89 -13.66 12.26
N VAL A 158 -6.76 -13.34 12.91
CA VAL A 158 -5.52 -14.15 12.78
C VAL A 158 -5.50 -15.38 13.69
N GLY A 159 -6.58 -15.63 14.43
CA GLY A 159 -6.70 -16.76 15.37
C GLY A 159 -5.94 -16.58 16.67
N GLN A 160 -5.63 -15.33 17.06
CA GLN A 160 -5.05 -15.00 18.36
C GLN A 160 -6.17 -14.62 19.34
N ASN A 161 -6.00 -14.97 20.61
CA ASN A 161 -6.96 -14.62 21.65
C ASN A 161 -6.76 -13.16 22.07
N SER A 162 -7.84 -12.37 22.09
CA SER A 162 -7.84 -11.05 22.73
C SER A 162 -7.65 -11.19 24.24
N GLN A 163 -7.00 -10.21 24.88
CA GLN A 163 -6.92 -10.19 26.35
C GLN A 163 -8.22 -9.66 26.97
N MET A 164 -9.01 -8.91 26.19
CA MET A 164 -10.29 -8.33 26.60
C MET A 164 -11.48 -9.04 25.91
N LYS A 165 -12.54 -9.35 26.67
CA LYS A 165 -13.73 -10.09 26.19
C LYS A 165 -14.95 -9.17 25.99
N GLY A 166 -15.68 -9.34 24.88
CA GLY A 166 -16.92 -8.63 24.55
C GLY A 166 -16.81 -7.67 23.36
N VAL A 167 -17.94 -7.36 22.69
CA VAL A 167 -17.97 -6.51 21.47
C VAL A 167 -17.50 -5.08 21.74
N ASP A 168 -17.68 -4.58 22.97
CA ASP A 168 -17.29 -3.23 23.40
C ASP A 168 -15.87 -3.17 24.01
N ALA A 169 -15.18 -4.31 24.14
CA ALA A 169 -13.88 -4.40 24.80
C ALA A 169 -12.74 -4.21 23.78
N GLN A 170 -11.89 -3.20 23.99
CA GLN A 170 -10.89 -2.79 23.01
C GLN A 170 -9.47 -2.97 23.55
N ASP A 171 -8.72 -3.90 22.95
CA ASP A 171 -7.27 -3.96 23.12
C ASP A 171 -6.59 -2.68 22.55
N PRO A 172 -5.39 -2.30 23.05
CA PRO A 172 -4.64 -1.19 22.47
C PRO A 172 -4.26 -1.47 21.02
N VAL A 173 -4.36 -0.47 20.14
CA VAL A 173 -4.04 -0.62 18.70
C VAL A 173 -2.65 -1.23 18.44
N ASN A 174 -1.66 -0.91 19.28
CA ASN A 174 -0.30 -1.44 19.14
C ASN A 174 -0.20 -2.96 19.28
N SER A 175 -1.10 -3.61 20.04
CA SER A 175 -1.07 -5.07 20.19
C SER A 175 -1.51 -5.79 18.90
N ALA A 176 -2.30 -5.12 18.06
CA ALA A 176 -2.85 -5.68 16.83
C ALA A 176 -2.03 -5.38 15.57
N LEU A 177 -0.93 -4.62 15.65
CA LEU A 177 -0.15 -4.21 14.48
C LEU A 177 0.50 -5.41 13.76
N GLU A 178 1.11 -6.33 14.49
CA GLU A 178 1.72 -7.52 13.87
C GLU A 178 0.65 -8.45 13.25
N ALA A 179 -0.53 -8.53 13.87
CA ALA A 179 -1.67 -9.23 13.29
C ALA A 179 -2.16 -8.54 12.00
N ALA A 180 -2.23 -7.21 11.98
CA ALA A 180 -2.57 -6.44 10.79
C ALA A 180 -1.57 -6.65 9.65
N LYS A 181 -0.26 -6.66 9.93
CA LYS A 181 0.77 -6.97 8.94
C LYS A 181 0.57 -8.36 8.33
N LYS A 182 0.27 -9.34 9.17
CA LYS A 182 -0.02 -10.71 8.72
C LYS A 182 -1.25 -10.77 7.82
N LEU A 183 -2.33 -10.07 8.16
CA LEU A 183 -3.53 -10.01 7.32
C LEU A 183 -3.28 -9.31 5.98
N ALA A 184 -2.54 -8.20 5.99
CA ALA A 184 -2.14 -7.51 4.77
C ALA A 184 -1.28 -8.40 3.86
N LYS A 185 -0.33 -9.16 4.44
CA LYS A 185 0.47 -10.15 3.72
C LYS A 185 -0.38 -11.28 3.13
N GLU A 186 -1.35 -11.79 3.88
CA GLU A 186 -2.17 -12.93 3.48
C GLU A 186 -3.20 -12.58 2.41
N TYR A 187 -3.82 -11.40 2.50
CA TYR A 187 -4.97 -11.02 1.66
C TYR A 187 -4.70 -9.84 0.71
N GLY A 188 -3.56 -9.15 0.84
CA GLY A 188 -3.27 -7.93 0.08
C GLY A 188 -4.16 -6.73 0.46
N SER A 189 -4.87 -6.82 1.59
CA SER A 189 -5.82 -5.80 2.05
C SER A 189 -5.11 -4.66 2.79
N VAL A 190 -5.67 -3.45 2.69
CA VAL A 190 -5.38 -2.40 3.68
C VAL A 190 -6.10 -2.75 4.98
N ILE A 191 -5.40 -2.66 6.10
CA ILE A 191 -5.96 -2.94 7.42
C ILE A 191 -6.13 -1.63 8.17
N SER A 192 -7.35 -1.35 8.59
CA SER A 192 -7.67 -0.23 9.47
C SER A 192 -8.07 -0.74 10.85
N ILE A 193 -7.39 -0.22 11.87
CA ILE A 193 -7.60 -0.53 13.27
C ILE A 193 -8.09 0.73 13.97
N SER A 194 -9.35 0.73 14.40
CA SER A 194 -9.88 1.84 15.19
C SER A 194 -9.60 1.69 16.68
N GLY A 195 -9.35 2.80 17.36
CA GLY A 195 -9.16 2.87 18.82
C GLY A 195 -9.05 4.33 19.30
N GLU A 196 -8.32 4.56 20.40
CA GLU A 196 -8.01 5.93 20.86
C GLU A 196 -7.04 6.64 19.89
N LYS A 197 -6.11 5.88 19.33
CA LYS A 197 -5.22 6.30 18.25
C LYS A 197 -5.36 5.28 17.13
N ASP A 198 -6.09 5.65 16.08
CA ASP A 198 -6.33 4.77 14.96
C ASP A 198 -5.03 4.47 14.22
N ALA A 199 -4.94 3.29 13.61
CA ALA A 199 -3.86 2.90 12.74
C ALA A 199 -4.38 2.37 11.40
N VAL A 200 -3.73 2.76 10.32
CA VAL A 200 -3.96 2.21 8.98
C VAL A 200 -2.64 1.63 8.50
N TYR A 201 -2.65 0.34 8.16
CA TYR A 201 -1.50 -0.38 7.62
C TYR A 201 -1.83 -0.95 6.25
N GLY A 202 -0.98 -0.73 5.27
CA GLY A 202 -1.14 -1.28 3.93
C GLY A 202 -0.01 -0.84 3.02
N HIS A 203 0.34 -1.67 2.03
CA HIS A 203 1.39 -1.38 1.05
C HIS A 203 2.73 -0.94 1.70
N GLY A 204 3.12 -1.58 2.79
CA GLY A 204 4.36 -1.25 3.52
C GLY A 204 4.32 0.12 4.23
N CYS A 205 3.15 0.76 4.34
CA CYS A 205 2.99 2.04 5.03
C CYS A 205 2.21 1.84 6.34
N LEU A 206 2.63 2.55 7.39
CA LEU A 206 1.89 2.66 8.65
C LEU A 206 1.54 4.13 8.90
N VAL A 207 0.25 4.39 9.08
CA VAL A 207 -0.29 5.71 9.38
C VAL A 207 -1.02 5.68 10.70
N ARG A 208 -0.71 6.61 11.61
CA ARG A 208 -1.46 6.82 12.84
C ARG A 208 -2.26 8.10 12.77
N ILE A 209 -3.49 8.03 13.27
CA ILE A 209 -4.44 9.14 13.23
C ILE A 209 -4.91 9.39 14.65
N THR A 210 -4.80 10.64 15.06
CA THR A 210 -5.24 11.11 16.38
C THR A 210 -6.25 12.23 16.21
N GLY A 211 -7.28 12.20 17.04
CA GLY A 211 -8.47 13.05 16.94
C GLY A 211 -9.68 12.30 17.50
N GLY A 212 -10.88 12.76 17.21
CA GLY A 212 -12.10 12.18 17.74
C GLY A 212 -12.26 12.45 19.22
N HIS A 213 -13.20 11.75 19.85
CA HIS A 213 -13.44 11.87 21.28
C HIS A 213 -14.11 10.61 21.85
N LYS A 214 -13.88 10.31 23.13
CA LYS A 214 -14.49 9.16 23.82
C LYS A 214 -16.02 9.15 23.77
N ALA A 215 -16.66 10.32 23.62
CA ALA A 215 -18.11 10.45 23.44
C ALA A 215 -18.64 9.66 22.23
N MET A 216 -17.81 9.43 21.20
CA MET A 216 -18.18 8.61 20.04
C MET A 216 -18.54 7.17 20.43
N THR A 217 -17.92 6.63 21.48
CA THR A 217 -18.24 5.29 22.01
C THR A 217 -19.61 5.20 22.69
N LYS A 218 -20.26 6.34 22.95
CA LYS A 218 -21.60 6.43 23.55
C LYS A 218 -22.71 6.64 22.52
N VAL A 219 -22.35 6.75 21.24
CA VAL A 219 -23.31 6.84 20.14
C VAL A 219 -23.23 5.55 19.33
N VAL A 220 -24.34 4.81 19.33
CA VAL A 220 -24.46 3.55 18.59
C VAL A 220 -24.22 3.80 17.10
N GLY A 221 -23.34 2.99 16.52
CA GLY A 221 -23.09 2.98 15.08
C GLY A 221 -22.02 3.96 14.57
N THR A 222 -21.38 4.78 15.42
CA THR A 222 -20.21 5.59 15.00
C THR A 222 -19.10 4.73 14.41
N GLY A 223 -18.82 3.59 15.07
CA GLY A 223 -17.90 2.57 14.56
C GLY A 223 -18.36 2.02 13.21
N CYS A 224 -19.55 1.44 13.10
CA CYS A 224 -20.02 0.85 11.84
C CYS A 224 -20.09 1.86 10.68
N ALA A 225 -20.45 3.11 10.98
CA ALA A 225 -20.49 4.20 10.01
C ALA A 225 -19.08 4.61 9.52
N LEU A 226 -18.03 4.41 10.30
CA LEU A 226 -16.65 4.54 9.80
C LEU A 226 -16.36 3.52 8.70
N GLY A 227 -16.87 2.28 8.82
CA GLY A 227 -16.76 1.28 7.76
C GLY A 227 -17.39 1.73 6.45
N SER A 228 -18.56 2.39 6.50
CA SER A 228 -19.21 2.91 5.29
C SER A 228 -18.47 4.10 4.69
N LEU A 229 -17.94 5.00 5.54
CA LEU A 229 -17.06 6.08 5.09
C LEU A 229 -15.85 5.52 4.36
N VAL A 230 -15.16 4.52 4.92
CA VAL A 230 -14.02 3.88 4.25
C VAL A 230 -14.45 3.31 2.89
N ALA A 231 -15.60 2.66 2.78
CA ALA A 231 -16.10 2.13 1.50
C ALA A 231 -16.36 3.25 0.47
N ALA A 232 -16.95 4.37 0.89
CA ALA A 232 -17.19 5.53 0.01
C ALA A 232 -15.87 6.18 -0.45
N TYR A 233 -14.93 6.34 0.46
CA TYR A 233 -13.63 6.97 0.19
C TYR A 233 -12.78 6.13 -0.75
N VAL A 234 -12.68 4.83 -0.49
CA VAL A 234 -11.95 3.90 -1.37
C VAL A 234 -12.67 3.77 -2.71
N GLY A 235 -14.00 3.73 -2.73
CA GLY A 235 -14.76 3.70 -3.98
C GLY A 235 -14.58 4.94 -4.87
N ALA A 236 -14.36 6.12 -4.28
CA ALA A 236 -14.04 7.34 -5.03
C ALA A 236 -12.56 7.41 -5.48
N ASN A 237 -11.68 6.64 -4.84
CA ASN A 237 -10.22 6.66 -4.97
C ASN A 237 -9.62 5.24 -5.01
N PRO A 238 -10.04 4.37 -5.95
CA PRO A 238 -9.62 2.96 -5.98
C PRO A 238 -8.10 2.79 -6.16
N GLU A 239 -7.42 3.80 -6.70
CA GLU A 239 -5.98 3.81 -6.93
C GLU A 239 -5.16 4.24 -5.69
N ARG A 240 -5.81 4.68 -4.61
CA ARG A 240 -5.18 5.17 -3.37
C ARG A 240 -5.88 4.66 -2.11
N PRO A 241 -6.05 3.34 -1.93
CA PRO A 241 -6.87 2.81 -0.85
C PRO A 241 -6.32 3.15 0.55
N VAL A 242 -5.00 3.31 0.74
CA VAL A 242 -4.42 3.70 2.04
C VAL A 242 -4.75 5.15 2.35
N ALA A 243 -4.41 6.10 1.47
CA ALA A 243 -4.74 7.51 1.65
C ALA A 243 -6.26 7.74 1.78
N ALA A 244 -7.08 7.02 1.02
CA ALA A 244 -8.54 7.08 1.10
C ALA A 244 -9.08 6.57 2.44
N THR A 245 -8.53 5.46 2.95
CA THR A 245 -8.88 4.95 4.29
C THR A 245 -8.49 5.95 5.37
N VAL A 246 -7.27 6.51 5.31
CA VAL A 246 -6.82 7.56 6.23
C VAL A 246 -7.72 8.78 6.17
N ALA A 247 -8.13 9.21 4.97
CA ALA A 247 -9.03 10.33 4.77
C ALA A 247 -10.41 10.12 5.42
N ALA A 248 -10.97 8.91 5.33
CA ALA A 248 -12.22 8.56 6.02
C ALA A 248 -12.09 8.65 7.55
N HIS A 249 -10.98 8.17 8.11
CA HIS A 249 -10.69 8.28 9.54
C HIS A 249 -10.49 9.72 9.99
N VAL A 250 -9.71 10.51 9.23
CA VAL A 250 -9.50 11.94 9.49
C VAL A 250 -10.84 12.68 9.50
N HIS A 251 -11.71 12.40 8.54
CA HIS A 251 -13.02 13.04 8.47
C HIS A 251 -13.90 12.71 9.69
N ALA A 252 -14.00 11.43 10.05
CA ALA A 252 -14.78 10.98 11.20
C ALA A 252 -14.21 11.51 12.54
N ALA A 253 -12.88 11.47 12.68
CA ALA A 253 -12.16 11.94 13.87
C ALA A 253 -12.27 13.46 14.03
N ALA A 254 -12.07 14.23 12.96
CA ALA A 254 -12.23 15.69 12.98
C ALA A 254 -13.65 16.11 13.38
N ALA A 255 -14.66 15.46 12.79
CA ALA A 255 -16.06 15.67 13.17
C ALA A 255 -16.30 15.33 14.65
N GLY A 256 -15.68 14.25 15.15
CA GLY A 256 -15.75 13.83 16.55
C GLY A 256 -15.13 14.85 17.50
N THR A 257 -13.93 15.35 17.17
CA THR A 257 -13.24 16.42 17.91
C THR A 257 -14.09 17.68 17.93
N PHE A 258 -14.66 18.05 16.78
CA PHE A 258 -15.51 19.24 16.67
C PHE A 258 -16.73 19.12 17.59
N ALA A 259 -17.54 18.08 17.44
CA ALA A 259 -18.75 17.88 18.23
C ALA A 259 -18.45 17.85 19.75
N ALA A 260 -17.35 17.20 20.14
CA ALA A 260 -16.94 17.08 21.54
C ALA A 260 -16.60 18.43 22.20
N ARG A 261 -16.12 19.42 21.42
CA ARG A 261 -15.87 20.78 21.93
C ARG A 261 -17.16 21.50 22.31
N GLN A 262 -18.30 21.10 21.74
CA GLN A 262 -19.60 21.69 22.05
C GLN A 262 -20.37 20.90 23.10
N THR A 263 -20.32 19.56 23.04
CA THR A 263 -21.04 18.70 23.98
C THR A 263 -20.45 17.29 24.01
N THR A 264 -20.59 16.62 25.15
CA THR A 264 -20.31 15.19 25.27
C THR A 264 -21.57 14.38 25.54
N ALA A 265 -22.75 15.01 25.58
CA ALA A 265 -24.03 14.35 25.77
C ALA A 265 -24.42 13.60 24.46
N PRO A 266 -24.68 12.29 24.50
CA PRO A 266 -24.70 11.44 23.30
C PRO A 266 -25.75 11.83 22.26
N GLY A 267 -26.93 12.30 22.69
CA GLY A 267 -27.99 12.73 21.77
C GLY A 267 -27.56 13.92 20.92
N THR A 268 -27.23 15.04 21.55
CA THR A 268 -26.76 16.26 20.86
C THR A 268 -25.42 16.04 20.17
N PHE A 269 -24.52 15.24 20.77
CA PHE A 269 -23.25 14.87 20.17
C PHE A 269 -23.45 14.14 18.83
N LYS A 270 -24.37 13.18 18.74
CA LYS A 270 -24.70 12.49 17.47
C LYS A 270 -25.06 13.50 16.38
N THR A 271 -25.95 14.43 16.69
CA THR A 271 -26.40 15.46 15.73
C THR A 271 -25.23 16.33 15.26
N LEU A 272 -24.49 16.92 16.20
CA LEU A 272 -23.35 17.79 15.87
C LEU A 272 -22.23 17.05 15.15
N TRP A 273 -22.03 15.77 15.44
CA TRP A 273 -21.06 14.93 14.74
C TRP A 273 -21.44 14.73 13.27
N ILE A 274 -22.72 14.45 12.99
CA ILE A 274 -23.23 14.32 11.62
C ILE A 274 -23.14 15.66 10.88
N ASP A 275 -23.55 16.77 11.52
CA ASP A 275 -23.45 18.11 10.93
C ASP A 275 -22.00 18.51 10.61
N ALA A 276 -21.05 18.11 11.47
CA ALA A 276 -19.63 18.40 11.26
C ALA A 276 -19.04 17.69 10.04
N LEU A 277 -19.51 16.47 9.69
CA LEU A 277 -19.09 15.77 8.47
C LEU A 277 -19.44 16.61 7.21
N GLN A 278 -20.59 17.28 7.23
CA GLN A 278 -21.03 18.11 6.11
C GLN A 278 -20.30 19.47 6.08
N THR A 279 -20.10 20.08 7.24
CA THR A 279 -19.72 21.50 7.35
C THR A 279 -18.22 21.74 7.46
N LEU A 280 -17.42 20.78 7.93
CA LEU A 280 -15.99 20.98 8.10
C LEU A 280 -15.29 21.14 6.74
N SER A 281 -14.44 22.17 6.64
CA SER A 281 -13.50 22.31 5.52
C SER A 281 -12.37 21.29 5.65
N VAL A 282 -11.71 20.96 4.54
CA VAL A 282 -10.53 20.07 4.55
C VAL A 282 -9.44 20.63 5.47
N ASN A 283 -9.22 21.95 5.47
CA ASN A 283 -8.24 22.59 6.35
C ASN A 283 -8.59 22.39 7.83
N ASN A 284 -9.85 22.62 8.21
CA ASN A 284 -10.29 22.44 9.59
C ASN A 284 -10.13 20.99 10.04
N MET A 285 -10.35 20.01 9.14
CA MET A 285 -10.15 18.59 9.48
C MET A 285 -8.69 18.30 9.85
N PHE A 286 -7.73 18.87 9.12
CA PHE A 286 -6.30 18.71 9.39
C PHE A 286 -5.82 19.51 10.62
N GLU A 287 -6.52 20.58 11.02
CA GLU A 287 -6.26 21.28 12.28
C GLU A 287 -6.79 20.52 13.50
N LEU A 288 -7.86 19.73 13.32
CA LEU A 288 -8.52 18.96 14.38
C LEU A 288 -7.98 17.54 14.54
N THR A 289 -7.03 17.14 13.70
CA THR A 289 -6.43 15.80 13.69
C THR A 289 -4.92 15.89 13.55
N ASN A 290 -4.21 14.87 14.01
CA ASN A 290 -2.79 14.71 13.73
C ASN A 290 -2.54 13.36 13.04
N ILE A 291 -1.77 13.42 11.95
CA ILE A 291 -1.47 12.30 11.05
C ILE A 291 0.05 12.06 11.08
N GLU A 292 0.43 10.89 11.55
CA GLU A 292 1.80 10.39 11.56
C GLU A 292 1.93 9.35 10.46
N PHE A 293 2.74 9.64 9.44
CA PHE A 293 2.97 8.76 8.29
C PHE A 293 4.38 8.21 8.34
N SER A 294 4.50 6.89 8.19
CA SER A 294 5.77 6.17 8.16
C SER A 294 5.72 5.04 7.14
N ILE A 295 6.89 4.66 6.63
CA ILE A 295 7.07 3.58 5.66
C ILE A 295 7.96 2.54 6.30
N GLU A 296 7.57 1.29 6.18
CA GLU A 296 8.36 0.18 6.68
C GLU A 296 9.63 0.00 5.83
N PRO A 297 10.76 -0.29 6.48
CA PRO A 297 11.97 -0.64 5.74
C PRO A 297 11.71 -1.83 4.82
N THR A 298 12.09 -1.69 3.55
CA THR A 298 12.08 -2.81 2.59
C THR A 298 13.40 -3.57 2.67
N ASP A 299 13.32 -4.91 2.68
CA ASP A 299 14.50 -5.76 2.52
C ASP A 299 14.91 -5.78 1.04
N TRP A 300 16.02 -5.12 0.72
CA TRP A 300 16.55 -5.01 -0.63
C TRP A 300 17.53 -6.13 -1.00
N THR A 301 17.80 -7.08 -0.08
CA THR A 301 18.89 -8.06 -0.19
C THR A 301 18.91 -8.79 -1.54
N LEU A 302 17.75 -9.28 -2.00
CA LEU A 302 17.65 -10.03 -3.25
C LEU A 302 16.41 -9.62 -4.06
N TYR A 303 16.67 -9.05 -5.24
CA TYR A 303 15.70 -8.45 -6.13
C TYR A 303 15.64 -9.24 -7.45
N LEU A 304 14.48 -9.81 -7.79
CA LEU A 304 14.24 -10.49 -9.06
C LEU A 304 13.71 -9.51 -10.11
N VAL A 305 14.28 -9.49 -11.30
CA VAL A 305 13.64 -8.90 -12.49
C VAL A 305 13.22 -10.03 -13.43
N THR A 306 11.95 -10.04 -13.80
CA THR A 306 11.42 -11.03 -14.75
C THR A 306 11.82 -10.68 -16.18
N ASP A 307 11.78 -11.67 -17.06
CA ASP A 307 11.94 -11.48 -18.49
C ASP A 307 11.17 -12.60 -19.21
N PRO A 308 10.09 -12.31 -19.94
CA PRO A 308 9.23 -13.33 -20.52
C PRO A 308 9.88 -14.14 -21.64
N ARG A 309 11.06 -13.73 -22.12
CA ARG A 309 11.84 -14.47 -23.13
C ARG A 309 12.91 -15.37 -22.51
N MET A 310 13.03 -15.40 -21.19
CA MET A 310 14.02 -16.20 -20.49
C MET A 310 13.38 -17.40 -19.80
N GLY A 311 14.02 -18.57 -19.95
CA GLY A 311 13.55 -19.83 -19.40
C GLY A 311 12.29 -20.37 -20.10
N ASN A 312 11.78 -21.50 -19.59
CA ASN A 312 10.61 -22.20 -20.14
C ASN A 312 9.40 -22.17 -19.18
N ARG A 313 9.49 -21.42 -18.09
CA ARG A 313 8.51 -21.39 -17.00
C ARG A 313 7.83 -20.03 -16.99
N SER A 314 6.62 -19.95 -16.44
CA SER A 314 5.92 -18.67 -16.35
C SER A 314 6.61 -17.75 -15.34
N GLU A 315 6.56 -16.44 -15.60
CA GLU A 315 7.16 -15.42 -14.73
C GLU A 315 6.62 -15.51 -13.29
N GLU A 316 5.33 -15.82 -13.13
CA GLU A 316 4.70 -15.93 -11.82
C GLU A 316 5.19 -17.16 -11.05
N GLN A 317 5.41 -18.29 -11.74
CA GLN A 317 5.95 -19.49 -11.11
C GLN A 317 7.37 -19.26 -10.62
N VAL A 318 8.24 -18.68 -11.46
CA VAL A 318 9.61 -18.34 -11.07
C VAL A 318 9.61 -17.36 -9.91
N ALA A 319 8.74 -16.34 -9.93
CA ALA A 319 8.64 -15.37 -8.84
C ALA A 319 8.28 -16.03 -7.51
N VAL A 320 7.24 -16.87 -7.46
CA VAL A 320 6.84 -17.58 -6.22
C VAL A 320 7.97 -18.44 -5.69
N GLU A 321 8.60 -19.25 -6.54
CA GLU A 321 9.67 -20.16 -6.13
C GLU A 321 10.90 -19.39 -5.66
N SER A 322 11.24 -18.29 -6.32
CA SER A 322 12.36 -17.44 -5.90
C SER A 322 12.09 -16.73 -4.57
N ILE A 323 10.84 -16.29 -4.32
CA ILE A 323 10.42 -15.70 -3.05
C ILE A 323 10.52 -16.73 -1.93
N ASP A 324 10.08 -17.97 -2.17
CA ASP A 324 10.25 -19.08 -1.22
C ASP A 324 11.73 -19.40 -0.95
N GLY A 325 12.64 -18.99 -1.84
CA GLY A 325 14.09 -19.08 -1.70
C GLY A 325 14.74 -17.85 -1.06
N GLY A 326 13.98 -16.77 -0.83
CA GLY A 326 14.45 -15.58 -0.12
C GLY A 326 14.52 -14.29 -0.96
N VAL A 327 14.05 -14.29 -2.21
CA VAL A 327 13.76 -13.04 -2.94
C VAL A 327 12.74 -12.22 -2.16
N THR A 328 13.00 -10.92 -2.05
CA THR A 328 12.17 -10.00 -1.26
C THR A 328 11.53 -8.89 -2.09
N VAL A 329 11.94 -8.72 -3.35
CA VAL A 329 11.36 -7.76 -4.29
C VAL A 329 11.31 -8.38 -5.69
N VAL A 330 10.22 -8.12 -6.42
CA VAL A 330 10.05 -8.58 -7.80
C VAL A 330 9.76 -7.38 -8.71
N GLN A 331 10.41 -7.34 -9.88
CA GLN A 331 10.11 -6.40 -10.94
C GLN A 331 9.60 -7.14 -12.16
N LEU A 332 8.39 -6.81 -12.58
CA LEU A 332 7.84 -7.26 -13.85
C LEU A 332 8.43 -6.40 -14.97
N ARG A 333 9.33 -7.00 -15.76
CA ARG A 333 9.92 -6.34 -16.92
C ARG A 333 9.59 -7.11 -18.18
N ASP A 334 8.88 -6.46 -19.07
CA ASP A 334 8.61 -6.97 -20.41
C ASP A 334 8.64 -5.81 -21.42
N LYS A 335 9.65 -5.83 -22.28
CA LYS A 335 9.88 -4.79 -23.30
C LYS A 335 9.10 -5.02 -24.60
N TYR A 336 8.26 -6.04 -24.63
CA TYR A 336 7.60 -6.53 -25.83
C TYR A 336 6.08 -6.39 -25.76
N SER A 337 5.54 -6.29 -24.55
CA SER A 337 4.13 -6.09 -24.29
C SER A 337 3.72 -4.62 -24.29
N ASN A 338 2.45 -4.36 -24.65
CA ASN A 338 1.83 -3.05 -24.49
C ASN A 338 1.22 -2.86 -23.09
N ASP A 339 0.76 -1.66 -22.76
CA ASP A 339 0.21 -1.32 -21.43
C ASP A 339 -0.93 -2.24 -20.96
N THR A 340 -1.79 -2.69 -21.89
CA THR A 340 -2.91 -3.60 -21.57
C THR A 340 -2.38 -4.96 -21.14
N GLU A 341 -1.44 -5.52 -21.90
CA GLU A 341 -0.82 -6.81 -21.60
C GLU A 341 0.00 -6.76 -20.30
N ILE A 342 0.75 -5.67 -20.08
CA ILE A 342 1.48 -5.46 -18.82
C ILE A 342 0.52 -5.37 -17.64
N SER A 343 -0.62 -4.67 -17.81
CA SER A 343 -1.65 -4.58 -16.78
C SER A 343 -2.19 -5.96 -16.40
N GLU A 344 -2.52 -6.79 -17.39
CA GLU A 344 -3.00 -8.16 -17.17
C GLU A 344 -1.96 -9.03 -16.46
N LYS A 345 -0.70 -8.97 -16.90
CA LYS A 345 0.42 -9.68 -16.27
C LYS A 345 0.65 -9.24 -14.84
N ALA A 346 0.64 -7.93 -14.56
CA ALA A 346 0.82 -7.39 -13.23
C ALA A 346 -0.29 -7.84 -12.26
N ILE A 347 -1.55 -7.79 -12.71
CA ILE A 347 -2.71 -8.29 -11.94
C ILE A 347 -2.56 -9.80 -11.67
N LYS A 348 -2.17 -10.58 -12.68
CA LYS A 348 -1.98 -12.03 -12.55
C LYS A 348 -0.84 -12.38 -11.60
N LEU A 349 0.29 -11.66 -11.66
CA LEU A 349 1.41 -11.81 -10.74
C LEU A 349 0.98 -11.52 -9.30
N ARG A 350 0.33 -10.37 -9.03
CA ARG A 350 -0.18 -10.03 -7.70
C ARG A 350 -1.13 -11.10 -7.15
N LYS A 351 -2.10 -11.54 -7.95
CA LYS A 351 -3.05 -12.60 -7.55
C LYS A 351 -2.32 -13.90 -7.19
N THR A 352 -1.29 -14.25 -7.96
CA THR A 352 -0.50 -15.46 -7.73
C THR A 352 0.32 -15.35 -6.44
N LEU A 353 0.95 -14.21 -6.18
CA LEU A 353 1.70 -13.97 -4.94
C LEU A 353 0.78 -13.99 -3.71
N ILE A 354 -0.39 -13.34 -3.76
CA ILE A 354 -1.39 -13.38 -2.67
C ILE A 354 -1.83 -14.82 -2.40
N LYS A 355 -2.13 -15.60 -3.45
CA LYS A 355 -2.48 -17.02 -3.30
C LYS A 355 -1.36 -17.85 -2.66
N ALA A 356 -0.11 -17.48 -2.90
CA ALA A 356 1.07 -18.07 -2.27
C ALA A 356 1.40 -17.49 -0.88
N LYS A 357 0.57 -16.59 -0.34
CA LYS A 357 0.75 -15.86 0.94
C LYS A 357 1.95 -14.91 0.97
N HIS A 358 2.26 -14.33 -0.18
CA HIS A 358 3.33 -13.36 -0.42
C HIS A 358 2.78 -11.99 -0.85
N GLY A 359 1.59 -11.61 -0.37
CA GLY A 359 0.92 -10.37 -0.78
C GLY A 359 1.61 -9.08 -0.34
N ASP A 360 2.60 -9.18 0.57
CA ASP A 360 3.44 -8.08 1.03
C ASP A 360 4.69 -7.85 0.17
N ILE A 361 5.03 -8.76 -0.75
CA ILE A 361 6.20 -8.62 -1.61
C ILE A 361 6.01 -7.44 -2.57
N PRO A 362 6.89 -6.42 -2.55
CA PRO A 362 6.81 -5.31 -3.47
C PRO A 362 6.98 -5.78 -4.92
N ILE A 363 6.01 -5.42 -5.76
CA ILE A 363 6.08 -5.60 -7.22
C ILE A 363 6.37 -4.23 -7.85
N PHE A 364 7.43 -4.16 -8.65
CA PHE A 364 7.81 -3.03 -9.47
C PHE A 364 7.40 -3.27 -10.92
N ILE A 365 6.79 -2.28 -11.58
CA ILE A 365 6.53 -2.31 -13.02
C ILE A 365 7.64 -1.50 -13.70
N ASP A 366 8.29 -2.07 -14.71
CA ASP A 366 9.33 -1.38 -15.49
C ASP A 366 8.70 -0.39 -16.47
N ASP A 367 9.13 0.87 -16.47
CA ASP A 367 8.83 1.96 -17.44
C ASP A 367 7.36 2.40 -17.60
N HIS A 368 6.37 1.58 -17.25
CA HIS A 368 4.94 1.85 -17.44
C HIS A 368 4.30 2.62 -16.27
N VAL A 369 4.58 3.93 -16.19
CA VAL A 369 4.12 4.83 -15.11
C VAL A 369 2.61 4.79 -14.91
N ASP A 370 1.82 4.91 -15.98
CA ASP A 370 0.36 4.96 -15.88
C ASP A 370 -0.23 3.64 -15.39
N THR A 371 0.32 2.51 -15.86
CA THR A 371 -0.05 1.17 -15.40
C THR A 371 0.25 0.99 -13.91
N ALA A 372 1.44 1.39 -13.48
CA ALA A 372 1.82 1.34 -12.06
C ALA A 372 0.91 2.22 -11.19
N ALA A 373 0.65 3.46 -11.61
CA ALA A 373 -0.19 4.40 -10.87
C ALA A 373 -1.64 3.90 -10.76
N LYS A 374 -2.23 3.45 -11.88
CA LYS A 374 -3.64 3.05 -11.96
C LYS A 374 -3.93 1.78 -11.18
N LEU A 375 -3.02 0.80 -11.23
CA LEU A 375 -3.20 -0.50 -10.56
C LEU A 375 -2.61 -0.55 -9.15
N GLY A 376 -1.92 0.53 -8.74
CA GLY A 376 -1.25 0.64 -7.45
C GLY A 376 -0.09 -0.34 -7.33
N PHE A 377 0.96 -0.16 -8.13
CA PHE A 377 2.23 -0.89 -8.01
C PHE A 377 3.38 0.06 -7.74
N ASN A 378 4.52 -0.48 -7.35
CA ASN A 378 5.76 0.29 -7.40
C ASN A 378 6.22 0.43 -8.86
N LEU A 379 7.10 1.38 -9.12
CA LEU A 379 7.57 1.68 -10.47
C LEU A 379 9.09 1.64 -10.49
N HIS A 380 9.68 1.08 -11.54
CA HIS A 380 11.11 1.24 -11.82
C HIS A 380 11.26 1.94 -13.15
N ILE A 381 12.17 2.91 -13.24
CA ILE A 381 12.42 3.66 -14.48
C ILE A 381 13.92 3.69 -14.82
N GLY A 382 14.21 3.68 -16.10
CA GLY A 382 15.53 4.00 -16.63
C GLY A 382 15.73 5.50 -16.89
N GLN A 383 16.91 5.82 -17.44
CA GLN A 383 17.33 7.20 -17.73
C GLN A 383 16.75 7.78 -19.03
N LYS A 384 16.20 6.93 -19.90
CA LYS A 384 15.60 7.34 -21.18
C LYS A 384 14.08 7.44 -21.12
N ASP A 385 13.50 7.09 -19.98
CA ASP A 385 12.07 6.97 -19.77
C ASP A 385 11.51 8.31 -19.25
N THR A 386 10.32 8.26 -18.65
CA THR A 386 9.73 9.45 -18.03
C THR A 386 10.68 10.02 -16.97
N PRO A 387 10.99 11.34 -17.00
CA PRO A 387 11.86 11.95 -15.99
C PRO A 387 11.39 11.66 -14.57
N PHE A 388 12.32 11.34 -13.67
CA PHE A 388 12.02 10.84 -12.32
C PHE A 388 11.04 11.75 -11.55
N VAL A 389 11.28 13.06 -11.52
CA VAL A 389 10.40 14.03 -10.83
C VAL A 389 8.98 13.99 -11.38
N THR A 390 8.83 13.87 -12.70
CA THR A 390 7.51 13.77 -13.36
C THR A 390 6.82 12.48 -12.96
N ALA A 391 7.50 11.34 -13.04
CA ALA A 391 6.96 10.05 -12.61
C ALA A 391 6.57 10.07 -11.12
N ARG A 392 7.42 10.67 -10.27
CA ARG A 392 7.18 10.76 -8.83
C ARG A 392 5.93 11.57 -8.48
N LYS A 393 5.66 12.65 -9.21
CA LYS A 393 4.45 13.48 -9.05
C LYS A 393 3.16 12.76 -9.52
N SER A 394 3.27 11.85 -10.47
CA SER A 394 2.14 11.05 -10.96
C SER A 394 1.77 9.88 -10.03
N MET A 395 2.74 9.40 -9.25
CA MET A 395 2.58 8.23 -8.37
C MET A 395 2.21 8.64 -6.94
N PRO A 396 1.19 8.01 -6.31
CA PRO A 396 0.87 8.22 -4.89
C PRO A 396 2.06 8.01 -3.95
N ALA A 397 2.05 8.69 -2.79
CA ALA A 397 3.18 8.68 -1.87
C ALA A 397 3.48 7.33 -1.20
N GLU A 398 2.50 6.43 -1.15
CA GLU A 398 2.68 5.07 -0.65
C GLU A 398 3.57 4.21 -1.57
N TRP A 399 3.54 4.44 -2.89
CA TRP A 399 4.26 3.61 -3.85
C TRP A 399 5.72 4.00 -4.01
N MET A 400 6.61 3.01 -4.04
CA MET A 400 8.04 3.20 -4.24
C MET A 400 8.40 3.45 -5.70
N ILE A 401 9.47 4.20 -5.94
CA ILE A 401 10.07 4.35 -7.27
C ILE A 401 11.56 4.00 -7.23
N GLY A 402 11.94 3.02 -8.05
CA GLY A 402 13.33 2.68 -8.35
C GLY A 402 13.84 3.46 -9.56
N LEU A 403 15.13 3.82 -9.56
CA LEU A 403 15.79 4.51 -10.67
C LEU A 403 17.06 3.80 -11.10
N SER A 404 17.21 3.51 -12.39
CA SER A 404 18.51 3.04 -12.90
C SER A 404 19.51 4.18 -12.92
N CYS A 405 20.64 4.08 -12.21
CA CYS A 405 21.62 5.17 -12.12
C CYS A 405 23.04 4.61 -12.20
N ALA A 406 23.77 4.90 -13.29
CA ALA A 406 25.07 4.27 -13.56
C ALA A 406 26.28 5.16 -13.24
N ARG A 407 26.07 6.37 -12.73
CA ARG A 407 27.13 7.39 -12.54
C ARG A 407 26.78 8.32 -11.39
N VAL A 408 27.81 8.87 -10.74
CA VAL A 408 27.70 9.81 -9.62
C VAL A 408 26.96 11.09 -10.02
N ASP A 409 27.30 11.67 -11.18
CA ASP A 409 26.69 12.91 -11.69
C ASP A 409 25.17 12.79 -11.92
N LEU A 410 24.69 11.61 -12.34
CA LEU A 410 23.26 11.33 -12.48
C LEU A 410 22.54 11.27 -11.12
N MET A 411 23.20 10.75 -10.09
CA MET A 411 22.63 10.71 -8.73
C MET A 411 22.56 12.11 -8.13
N GLU A 412 23.62 12.91 -8.27
CA GLU A 412 23.65 14.32 -7.84
C GLU A 412 22.57 15.15 -8.56
N LYS A 413 22.41 14.94 -9.87
CA LYS A 413 21.34 15.56 -10.66
C LYS A 413 19.96 15.20 -10.11
N ALA A 414 19.70 13.90 -9.87
CA ALA A 414 18.42 13.45 -9.32
C ALA A 414 18.14 14.09 -7.94
N TYR A 415 19.16 14.18 -7.08
CA TYR A 415 19.03 14.84 -5.78
C TYR A 415 18.65 16.33 -5.92
N LYS A 416 19.38 17.06 -6.78
CA LYS A 416 19.12 18.47 -7.03
C LYS A 416 17.72 18.71 -7.58
N GLU A 417 17.32 17.97 -8.61
CA GLU A 417 15.98 18.09 -9.23
C GLU A 417 14.87 17.79 -8.22
N CYS A 418 15.04 16.78 -7.36
CA CYS A 418 14.08 16.45 -6.32
C CYS A 418 13.94 17.57 -5.29
N LYS A 419 15.07 18.13 -4.84
CA LYS A 419 15.09 19.24 -3.87
C LYS A 419 14.42 20.50 -4.42
N GLU A 420 14.70 20.85 -5.68
CA GLU A 420 14.10 22.00 -6.36
C GLU A 420 12.58 21.84 -6.57
N ASN A 421 12.10 20.60 -6.72
CA ASN A 421 10.70 20.30 -6.98
C ASN A 421 9.89 19.87 -5.75
N ASP A 422 10.51 19.84 -4.57
CA ASP A 422 9.94 19.30 -3.33
C ASP A 422 9.41 17.86 -3.46
N THR A 423 10.09 17.01 -4.23
CA THR A 423 9.72 15.60 -4.41
C THR A 423 10.64 14.65 -3.64
N PRO A 424 10.14 13.50 -3.16
CA PRO A 424 10.99 12.47 -2.57
C PRO A 424 12.05 11.97 -3.56
N LEU A 425 13.22 11.57 -3.03
CA LEU A 425 14.25 10.87 -3.78
C LEU A 425 13.77 9.46 -4.20
N PRO A 426 14.46 8.79 -5.15
CA PRO A 426 14.22 7.38 -5.43
C PRO A 426 14.33 6.53 -4.16
N ASP A 427 13.45 5.55 -4.03
CA ASP A 427 13.49 4.58 -2.93
C ASP A 427 14.71 3.68 -2.99
N VAL A 428 15.12 3.38 -4.23
CA VAL A 428 16.27 2.53 -4.54
C VAL A 428 16.85 2.94 -5.89
N ILE A 429 18.16 2.77 -6.07
CA ILE A 429 18.80 2.86 -7.38
C ILE A 429 19.39 1.52 -7.81
N GLY A 430 19.19 1.17 -9.08
CA GLY A 430 19.90 0.07 -9.74
C GLY A 430 21.19 0.60 -10.37
N ILE A 431 22.34 0.25 -9.79
CA ILE A 431 23.65 0.74 -10.21
C ILE A 431 24.14 -0.04 -11.41
N GLY A 432 24.48 0.67 -12.50
CA GLY A 432 24.89 0.16 -13.82
C GLY A 432 25.69 -1.16 -13.81
N ALA A 433 25.61 -1.91 -14.91
CA ALA A 433 26.01 -3.33 -14.96
C ALA A 433 27.37 -3.61 -14.27
N ALA A 434 27.35 -4.36 -13.17
CA ALA A 434 28.55 -4.72 -12.42
C ALA A 434 29.47 -5.63 -13.26
N PHE A 435 28.86 -6.54 -14.02
CA PHE A 435 29.52 -7.45 -14.95
C PHE A 435 28.85 -7.43 -16.32
N ALA A 436 29.53 -7.97 -17.33
CA ALA A 436 28.96 -8.12 -18.68
C ALA A 436 27.66 -8.95 -18.64
N THR A 437 26.66 -8.53 -19.41
CA THR A 437 25.35 -9.18 -19.45
C THR A 437 24.70 -9.04 -20.82
N ASN A 438 23.92 -10.06 -21.22
CA ASN A 438 23.14 -10.04 -22.47
C ASN A 438 21.78 -9.33 -22.32
N THR A 439 21.42 -8.87 -21.11
CA THR A 439 20.13 -8.20 -20.83
C THR A 439 20.12 -6.69 -21.15
N LYS A 440 21.27 -6.11 -21.52
CA LYS A 440 21.42 -4.69 -21.89
C LYS A 440 22.15 -4.61 -23.24
N ALA A 441 22.01 -3.49 -23.95
CA ALA A 441 22.66 -3.27 -25.23
C ALA A 441 24.19 -3.45 -25.11
N HIS A 442 24.79 -4.15 -26.09
CA HIS A 442 26.20 -4.56 -26.07
C HIS A 442 27.22 -3.40 -26.03
N ASP A 443 26.78 -2.16 -26.24
CA ASP A 443 27.65 -0.99 -26.41
C ASP A 443 27.92 -0.21 -25.10
N VAL A 444 27.35 -0.63 -23.96
CA VAL A 444 27.64 0.00 -22.65
C VAL A 444 28.55 -0.93 -21.85
N PRO A 445 29.84 -0.59 -21.66
CA PRO A 445 30.73 -1.44 -20.88
C PRO A 445 30.26 -1.54 -19.43
N PRO A 446 30.50 -2.68 -18.76
CA PRO A 446 30.18 -2.81 -17.35
C PRO A 446 30.98 -1.78 -16.54
N LEU A 447 30.34 -1.25 -15.49
CA LEU A 447 30.93 -0.28 -14.58
C LEU A 447 32.03 -0.92 -13.71
N GLY A 448 31.95 -2.24 -13.53
CA GLY A 448 32.83 -2.99 -12.64
C GLY A 448 32.48 -2.78 -11.16
N VAL A 449 33.05 -3.64 -10.31
CA VAL A 449 32.83 -3.67 -8.85
C VAL A 449 33.21 -2.34 -8.20
N GLU A 450 34.31 -1.72 -8.63
CA GLU A 450 34.79 -0.44 -8.08
C GLU A 450 33.85 0.72 -8.37
N GLY A 451 33.43 0.89 -9.64
CA GLY A 451 32.52 1.97 -10.00
C GLY A 451 31.12 1.77 -9.39
N VAL A 452 30.67 0.51 -9.22
CA VAL A 452 29.43 0.23 -8.47
C VAL A 452 29.54 0.75 -7.03
N ASN A 453 30.66 0.49 -6.36
CA ASN A 453 30.89 0.94 -4.98
C ASN A 453 30.96 2.47 -4.86
N GLU A 454 31.54 3.14 -5.84
CA GLU A 454 31.65 4.61 -5.87
C GLU A 454 30.26 5.27 -5.91
N VAL A 455 29.42 4.84 -6.85
CA VAL A 455 28.03 5.34 -6.97
C VAL A 455 27.23 5.01 -5.71
N ALA A 456 27.44 3.82 -5.13
CA ALA A 456 26.71 3.39 -3.95
C ALA A 456 27.00 4.27 -2.72
N LYS A 457 28.28 4.60 -2.48
CA LYS A 457 28.69 5.49 -1.38
C LYS A 457 28.05 6.87 -1.48
N VAL A 458 27.99 7.44 -2.69
CA VAL A 458 27.36 8.75 -2.90
C VAL A 458 25.86 8.67 -2.64
N ALA A 459 25.17 7.68 -3.19
CA ALA A 459 23.74 7.49 -2.96
C ALA A 459 23.40 7.28 -1.47
N HIS A 460 24.21 6.51 -0.74
CA HIS A 460 24.08 6.32 0.71
C HIS A 460 24.26 7.61 1.49
N SER A 461 25.19 8.47 1.10
CA SER A 461 25.36 9.79 1.73
C SER A 461 24.10 10.68 1.60
N MET A 462 23.26 10.41 0.60
CA MET A 462 21.97 11.06 0.36
C MET A 462 20.77 10.30 0.97
N GLY A 463 21.01 9.15 1.60
CA GLY A 463 19.96 8.31 2.21
C GLY A 463 19.20 7.43 1.21
N VAL A 464 19.73 7.19 0.00
CA VAL A 464 19.09 6.38 -1.05
C VAL A 464 19.64 4.97 -1.05
N LYS A 465 18.76 3.96 -1.16
CA LYS A 465 19.15 2.54 -1.19
C LYS A 465 19.74 2.14 -2.53
N THR A 466 20.60 1.14 -2.55
CA THR A 466 21.38 0.80 -3.74
C THR A 466 21.41 -0.69 -4.02
N LEU A 467 21.25 -1.05 -5.29
CA LEU A 467 21.32 -2.41 -5.79
C LEU A 467 22.43 -2.52 -6.83
N ALA A 468 23.31 -3.50 -6.68
CA ALA A 468 24.16 -3.92 -7.79
C ALA A 468 23.28 -4.66 -8.82
N ILE A 469 23.40 -4.35 -10.11
CA ILE A 469 22.64 -5.01 -11.17
C ILE A 469 23.56 -5.47 -12.30
N GLY A 470 23.11 -6.43 -13.12
CA GLY A 470 23.79 -6.83 -14.36
C GLY A 470 24.91 -7.87 -14.17
N GLY A 471 24.69 -9.07 -14.73
CA GLY A 471 25.66 -10.17 -14.69
C GLY A 471 25.83 -10.81 -13.31
N ILE A 472 24.84 -10.69 -12.43
CA ILE A 472 24.88 -11.22 -11.06
C ILE A 472 24.30 -12.64 -11.03
N HIS A 473 25.16 -13.60 -10.65
CA HIS A 473 24.87 -15.00 -10.42
C HIS A 473 25.83 -15.57 -9.38
N GLU A 474 25.69 -16.86 -9.05
CA GLU A 474 26.46 -17.55 -8.00
C GLU A 474 28.00 -17.35 -8.07
N ASN A 475 28.54 -17.24 -9.28
CA ASN A 475 29.99 -17.10 -9.49
C ASN A 475 30.47 -15.64 -9.52
N THR A 476 29.55 -14.66 -9.58
CA THR A 476 29.88 -13.23 -9.68
C THR A 476 29.40 -12.42 -8.48
N VAL A 477 28.58 -13.00 -7.60
CA VAL A 477 28.06 -12.30 -6.41
C VAL A 477 29.12 -12.11 -5.32
N PHE A 478 30.16 -12.96 -5.25
CA PHE A 478 31.14 -12.92 -4.17
C PHE A 478 31.92 -11.59 -4.08
N PRO A 479 32.45 -11.00 -5.18
CA PRO A 479 33.11 -9.69 -5.13
C PRO A 479 32.18 -8.52 -4.78
N ILE A 480 30.86 -8.71 -4.91
CA ILE A 480 29.85 -7.68 -4.66
C ILE A 480 29.52 -7.55 -3.16
N LYS A 481 29.69 -8.61 -2.38
CA LYS A 481 29.27 -8.67 -0.97
C LYS A 481 29.93 -7.62 -0.07
N ASP A 482 31.18 -7.24 -0.39
CA ASP A 482 31.98 -6.31 0.42
C ASP A 482 31.76 -4.84 0.00
N LEU A 483 30.82 -4.59 -0.92
CA LEU A 483 30.48 -3.25 -1.39
C LEU A 483 29.50 -2.55 -0.44
N SER A 484 29.47 -1.21 -0.52
CA SER A 484 28.50 -0.38 0.20
C SER A 484 27.12 -0.41 -0.47
N ILE A 485 26.56 -1.60 -0.70
CA ILE A 485 25.23 -1.78 -1.32
C ILE A 485 24.22 -2.39 -0.35
N ASP A 486 22.93 -2.22 -0.63
CA ASP A 486 21.85 -2.80 0.18
C ASP A 486 21.37 -4.16 -0.35
N GLY A 487 21.75 -4.54 -1.56
CA GLY A 487 21.45 -5.85 -2.12
C GLY A 487 21.78 -5.98 -3.60
N VAL A 488 21.30 -7.06 -4.21
CA VAL A 488 21.59 -7.35 -5.62
C VAL A 488 20.33 -7.64 -6.43
N CYS A 489 20.40 -7.31 -7.70
CA CYS A 489 19.36 -7.63 -8.68
C CYS A 489 19.84 -8.68 -9.67
N THR A 490 19.02 -9.71 -9.90
CA THR A 490 19.30 -10.73 -10.90
C THR A 490 18.12 -10.95 -11.86
N VAL A 491 18.44 -11.44 -13.05
CA VAL A 491 17.49 -11.78 -14.12
C VAL A 491 17.67 -13.24 -14.51
N SER A 492 18.70 -13.53 -15.30
CA SER A 492 18.93 -14.84 -15.90
C SER A 492 19.24 -15.92 -14.87
N ALA A 493 19.89 -15.57 -13.75
CA ALA A 493 20.23 -16.57 -12.73
C ALA A 493 18.98 -17.23 -12.13
N LEU A 494 17.87 -16.49 -12.01
CA LEU A 494 16.61 -17.02 -11.49
C LEU A 494 15.64 -17.42 -12.60
N MET A 495 15.51 -16.61 -13.66
CA MET A 495 14.59 -16.89 -14.77
C MET A 495 14.97 -18.16 -15.55
N CYS A 496 16.26 -18.48 -15.66
CA CYS A 496 16.74 -19.68 -16.35
C CYS A 496 17.06 -20.85 -15.39
N ALA A 497 16.84 -20.70 -14.08
CA ALA A 497 17.16 -21.76 -13.12
C ALA A 497 16.18 -22.94 -13.26
N GLU A 498 16.72 -24.16 -13.17
CA GLU A 498 15.91 -25.36 -12.99
C GLU A 498 15.19 -25.34 -11.63
N ASP A 499 15.89 -24.87 -10.59
CA ASP A 499 15.37 -24.67 -9.23
C ASP A 499 15.62 -23.21 -8.75
N PRO A 500 14.71 -22.28 -9.09
CA PRO A 500 14.82 -20.87 -8.69
C PRO A 500 14.87 -20.68 -7.17
N LYS A 501 14.19 -21.55 -6.41
CA LYS A 501 14.18 -21.49 -4.94
C LYS A 501 15.56 -21.75 -4.36
N LYS A 502 16.22 -22.80 -4.84
CA LYS A 502 17.58 -23.13 -4.40
C LYS A 502 18.56 -22.03 -4.80
N VAL A 503 18.52 -21.57 -6.05
CA VAL A 503 19.42 -20.51 -6.53
C VAL A 503 19.23 -19.21 -5.73
N ALA A 504 17.98 -18.82 -5.44
CA ALA A 504 17.70 -17.65 -4.61
C ALA A 504 18.26 -17.81 -3.18
N SER A 505 18.10 -18.99 -2.57
CA SER A 505 18.64 -19.30 -1.24
C SER A 505 20.17 -19.22 -1.23
N ASP A 506 20.82 -19.80 -2.24
CA ASP A 506 22.27 -19.81 -2.36
C ASP A 506 22.80 -18.37 -2.55
N LEU A 507 22.20 -17.58 -3.44
CA LEU A 507 22.53 -16.17 -3.63
C LEU A 507 22.36 -15.35 -2.34
N LYS A 508 21.21 -15.47 -1.67
CA LYS A 508 20.94 -14.75 -0.41
C LYS A 508 21.96 -15.12 0.66
N SER A 509 22.36 -16.40 0.73
CA SER A 509 23.36 -16.87 1.69
C SER A 509 24.73 -16.25 1.47
N VAL A 510 25.11 -15.96 0.21
CA VAL A 510 26.41 -15.33 -0.10
C VAL A 510 26.39 -13.83 0.21
N ILE A 511 25.25 -13.17 0.06
CA ILE A 511 25.11 -11.72 0.34
C ILE A 511 25.04 -11.45 1.85
N THR A 512 24.46 -12.36 2.62
CA THR A 512 24.20 -12.19 4.06
C THR A 512 25.30 -12.75 4.97
N ARG A 513 26.30 -13.45 4.42
CA ARG A 513 27.47 -13.98 5.14
C ARG A 513 28.70 -13.12 4.90
#